data_AF-A0A285JFA6-F1
#
_entry.id   AF-A0A285JFA6-F1
#
_cell.length_a   1.000
_cell.length_b   1.000
_cell.length_c   1.000
_cell.angle_alpha   90.00
_cell.angle_beta   90.00
_cell.angle_gamma   90.00
#
_symmetry.space_group_name_H-M   'P 1'
#
loop_
_entity.id
_entity.type
_entity.pdbx_description
1 polymer ?
#
loop_
_entity_poly.entity_id
_entity_poly.type
_entity_poly.pdbx_seq_one_letter_code
_entity_poly.pdbx_strand_id
1 'polypeptide(L)'
;MSLVSVRTLLGAAAILAASFSSHATLIVNGDFEENFVASNKWSVFNSADVAGWQGSNVEIWNALNGVVAASGNNFIELNSHGSNAGAWSIFQTFATEVGRQYELSFYYRARNNNNEAFEVSFAGLSQQLTDHTKAGWTLFTSIFTATDSSSTLSFTSLNSGTQGNLIDNVNVTAVPEPATLAAFGAGLLALVGGRRLRRNKAKAS
;
A
#
# COMPACT_ATOMS: atom_id res chain seq x y z
N MET A 1 25.82 24.59 57.68
CA MET A 1 25.78 24.10 56.28
C MET A 1 25.44 22.62 56.31
N SER A 2 24.19 22.27 56.01
CA SER A 2 23.72 20.87 55.92
C SER A 2 23.21 20.67 54.51
N LEU A 3 23.80 19.72 53.79
CA LEU A 3 23.54 19.43 52.38
C LEU A 3 22.17 18.75 52.24
N VAL A 4 21.28 19.39 51.48
CA VAL A 4 20.01 18.80 51.06
C VAL A 4 20.32 17.68 50.08
N SER A 5 20.00 16.44 50.44
CA SER A 5 20.14 15.27 49.57
C SER A 5 19.12 15.34 48.42
N VAL A 6 19.60 15.75 47.25
CA VAL A 6 18.89 15.61 45.97
C VAL A 6 18.78 14.13 45.66
N ARG A 7 17.65 13.51 46.00
CA ARG A 7 17.28 12.19 45.46
C ARG A 7 16.78 12.39 44.04
N THR A 8 17.71 12.24 43.11
CA THR A 8 17.55 12.26 41.67
C THR A 8 16.35 11.40 41.25
N LEU A 9 15.36 12.02 40.62
CA LEU A 9 14.30 11.32 39.88
C LEU A 9 14.94 10.56 38.72
N LEU A 10 15.25 9.28 38.90
CA LEU A 10 15.43 8.35 37.79
C LEU A 10 14.11 7.65 37.51
N GLY A 11 13.67 7.75 36.25
CA GLY A 11 12.82 6.73 35.65
C GLY A 11 11.42 7.19 35.26
N ALA A 12 11.31 7.89 34.14
CA ALA A 12 10.23 7.68 33.15
C ALA A 12 10.48 8.54 31.89
N ALA A 13 11.69 8.47 31.32
CA ALA A 13 11.83 8.77 29.89
C ALA A 13 11.37 7.51 29.14
N ALA A 14 10.06 7.29 29.10
CA ALA A 14 9.47 6.26 28.26
C ALA A 14 9.67 6.69 26.81
N ILE A 15 10.61 6.00 26.17
CA ILE A 15 10.99 6.11 24.76
C ILE A 15 9.70 6.04 23.93
N LEU A 16 9.25 7.19 23.40
CA LEU A 16 8.24 7.23 22.36
C LEU A 16 8.91 6.88 21.03
N ALA A 17 9.44 5.66 20.92
CA ALA A 17 9.82 5.11 19.64
C ALA A 17 8.50 4.87 18.89
N ALA A 18 8.19 5.73 17.93
CA ALA A 18 7.22 5.39 16.91
C ALA A 18 7.78 4.15 16.21
N SER A 19 7.20 2.98 16.48
CA SER A 19 7.53 1.75 15.76
C SER A 19 7.05 1.93 14.33
N PHE A 20 7.96 2.33 13.43
CA PHE A 20 7.74 2.20 11.99
C PHE A 20 7.84 0.70 11.66
N SER A 21 6.74 -0.03 11.84
CA SER A 21 6.64 -1.39 11.31
C SER A 21 6.47 -1.26 9.81
N SER A 22 7.53 -1.51 9.02
CA SER A 22 7.38 -1.71 7.58
C SER A 22 6.66 -3.04 7.37
N HIS A 23 5.34 -3.00 7.18
CA HIS A 23 4.62 -4.19 6.75
C HIS A 23 5.01 -4.50 5.30
N ALA A 24 5.26 -5.78 5.01
CA ALA A 24 5.37 -6.24 3.63
C ALA A 24 4.08 -5.92 2.87
N THR A 25 4.21 -5.61 1.58
CA THR A 25 3.06 -5.42 0.69
C THR A 25 2.18 -6.67 0.67
N LEU A 26 0.87 -6.48 0.59
CA LEU A 26 -0.11 -7.53 0.36
C LEU A 26 -0.29 -7.84 -1.13
N ILE A 27 0.34 -7.05 -2.01
CA ILE A 27 0.27 -7.19 -3.46
C ILE A 27 1.44 -8.05 -3.94
N VAL A 28 1.12 -9.15 -4.61
CA VAL A 28 2.08 -10.00 -5.32
C VAL A 28 2.43 -9.32 -6.65
N ASN A 29 3.73 -9.24 -6.95
CA ASN A 29 4.28 -8.69 -8.20
C ASN A 29 3.68 -7.31 -8.54
N GLY A 30 3.65 -6.41 -7.55
CA GLY A 30 3.10 -5.06 -7.70
C GLY A 30 3.98 -4.13 -8.53
N ASP A 31 5.26 -4.45 -8.67
CA ASP A 31 6.26 -3.77 -9.50
C ASP A 31 6.49 -4.46 -10.86
N PHE A 32 5.80 -5.57 -11.13
CA PHE A 32 5.78 -6.25 -12.44
C PHE A 32 7.14 -6.78 -12.94
N GLU A 33 8.07 -7.07 -12.03
CA GLU A 33 9.42 -7.57 -12.36
C GLU A 33 9.48 -9.08 -12.63
N GLU A 34 8.44 -9.86 -12.27
CA GLU A 34 8.45 -11.33 -12.39
C GLU A 34 8.39 -11.83 -13.85
N ASN A 35 8.08 -10.96 -14.81
CA ASN A 35 8.07 -11.27 -16.23
C ASN A 35 9.25 -10.60 -16.93
N PHE A 36 10.11 -11.39 -17.59
CA PHE A 36 11.24 -10.83 -18.32
C PHE A 36 10.78 -10.06 -19.57
N VAL A 37 11.14 -8.78 -19.63
CA VAL A 37 11.05 -7.94 -20.83
C VAL A 37 12.41 -7.31 -21.07
N ALA A 38 12.96 -7.49 -22.27
CA ALA A 38 14.26 -6.90 -22.61
C ALA A 38 14.19 -5.37 -22.62
N SER A 39 15.33 -4.71 -22.33
CA SER A 39 15.40 -3.25 -22.34
C SER A 39 14.96 -2.63 -23.67
N ASN A 40 14.20 -1.54 -23.58
CA ASN A 40 13.59 -0.83 -24.70
C ASN A 40 12.65 -1.70 -25.54
N LYS A 41 11.91 -2.60 -24.88
CA LYS A 41 10.89 -3.48 -25.47
C LYS A 41 9.62 -3.47 -24.61
N TRP A 42 8.58 -4.08 -25.18
CA TRP A 42 7.34 -4.44 -24.50
C TRP A 42 6.94 -5.85 -24.90
N SER A 43 6.08 -6.49 -24.11
CA SER A 43 5.48 -7.78 -24.41
C SER A 43 4.11 -7.88 -23.75
N VAL A 44 3.20 -8.65 -24.37
CA VAL A 44 1.87 -8.91 -23.84
C VAL A 44 1.86 -10.29 -23.21
N PHE A 45 1.29 -10.36 -22.02
CA PHE A 45 1.08 -11.59 -21.27
C PHE A 45 -0.41 -11.77 -21.00
N ASN A 46 -0.89 -13.01 -20.96
CA ASN A 46 -2.20 -13.24 -20.35
C ASN A 46 -2.10 -12.88 -18.88
N SER A 47 -3.17 -12.36 -18.28
CA SER A 47 -3.16 -12.05 -16.84
C SER A 47 -2.78 -13.27 -15.98
N ALA A 48 -3.21 -14.47 -16.37
CA ALA A 48 -2.84 -15.72 -15.71
C ALA A 48 -1.32 -16.01 -15.69
N ASP A 49 -0.55 -15.40 -16.60
CA ASP A 49 0.91 -15.53 -16.69
C ASP A 49 1.65 -14.37 -15.98
N VAL A 50 0.91 -13.44 -15.37
CA VAL A 50 1.45 -12.34 -14.55
C VAL A 50 1.10 -12.61 -13.10
N ALA A 51 2.11 -13.00 -12.31
CA ALA A 51 1.91 -13.48 -10.95
C ALA A 51 1.04 -12.51 -10.11
N GLY A 52 -0.02 -13.04 -9.48
CA GLY A 52 -0.93 -12.25 -8.64
C GLY A 52 -2.03 -11.47 -9.38
N TRP A 53 -1.94 -11.31 -10.70
CA TRP A 53 -2.89 -10.49 -11.46
C TRP A 53 -3.89 -11.34 -12.25
N GLN A 54 -5.10 -10.80 -12.39
CA GLN A 54 -6.20 -11.41 -13.14
C GLN A 54 -6.90 -10.34 -13.99
N GLY A 55 -7.76 -10.75 -14.93
CA GLY A 55 -8.51 -9.85 -15.81
C GLY A 55 -8.04 -9.90 -17.25
N SER A 56 -8.02 -8.75 -17.92
CA SER A 56 -7.53 -8.60 -19.30
C SER A 56 -6.03 -8.90 -19.43
N ASN A 57 -5.55 -9.06 -20.66
CA ASN A 57 -4.12 -9.18 -20.92
C ASN A 57 -3.35 -7.96 -20.41
N VAL A 58 -2.10 -8.20 -20.03
CA VAL A 58 -1.20 -7.20 -19.44
C VAL A 58 -0.06 -6.95 -20.41
N GLU A 59 0.12 -5.69 -20.81
CA GLU A 59 1.28 -5.28 -21.58
C GLU A 59 2.34 -4.74 -20.63
N ILE A 60 3.51 -5.39 -20.59
CA ILE A 60 4.63 -5.01 -19.73
C ILE A 60 5.70 -4.35 -20.59
N TRP A 61 6.17 -3.18 -20.15
CA TRP A 61 7.19 -2.37 -20.79
C TRP A 61 8.46 -2.37 -19.97
N ASN A 62 9.61 -2.29 -20.65
CA ASN A 62 10.91 -2.03 -20.02
C ASN A 62 11.61 -0.90 -20.78
N ALA A 63 11.79 0.25 -20.12
CA ALA A 63 12.51 1.42 -20.64
C ALA A 63 12.05 1.94 -22.03
N LEU A 64 10.85 1.56 -22.48
CA LEU A 64 10.38 1.87 -23.84
C LEU A 64 10.08 3.36 -24.00
N ASN A 65 10.45 3.93 -25.15
CA ASN A 65 10.26 5.36 -25.47
C ASN A 65 10.92 6.33 -24.44
N GLY A 66 11.95 5.87 -23.74
CA GLY A 66 12.63 6.66 -22.71
C GLY A 66 11.86 6.79 -21.39
N VAL A 67 10.78 6.04 -21.20
CA VAL A 67 10.06 5.97 -19.93
C VAL A 67 10.79 4.99 -19.00
N VAL A 68 11.40 5.52 -17.95
CA VAL A 68 12.00 4.71 -16.87
C VAL A 68 10.91 4.33 -15.87
N ALA A 69 10.93 3.09 -15.38
CA ALA A 69 10.01 2.58 -14.37
C ALA A 69 10.09 3.39 -13.06
N ALA A 70 8.99 3.42 -12.30
CA ALA A 70 8.97 4.02 -10.97
C ALA A 70 9.64 3.11 -9.93
N SER A 71 9.57 1.80 -10.14
CA SER A 71 10.31 0.76 -9.42
C SER A 71 10.92 -0.22 -10.40
N GLY A 72 12.05 -0.84 -10.07
CA GLY A 72 12.64 -1.87 -10.92
C GLY A 72 12.94 -1.41 -12.36
N ASN A 73 12.60 -2.23 -13.34
CA ASN A 73 12.82 -2.00 -14.76
C ASN A 73 11.51 -1.99 -15.57
N ASN A 74 10.50 -2.72 -15.09
CA ASN A 74 9.26 -2.99 -15.73
C ASN A 74 8.14 -2.11 -15.17
N PHE A 75 7.12 -1.92 -15.98
CA PHE A 75 5.83 -1.35 -15.59
C PHE A 75 4.79 -1.80 -16.61
N ILE A 76 3.51 -1.63 -16.31
CA ILE A 76 2.44 -2.04 -17.23
C ILE A 76 1.87 -0.87 -18.02
N GLU A 77 1.35 -1.16 -19.21
CA GLU A 77 0.31 -0.38 -19.87
C GLU A 77 -1.05 -1.07 -19.64
N LEU A 78 -2.01 -0.32 -19.08
CA LEU A 78 -3.33 -0.86 -18.74
C LEU A 78 -4.13 -1.28 -19.97
N ASN A 79 -4.11 -0.46 -21.02
CA ASN A 79 -4.78 -0.75 -22.29
C ASN A 79 -3.86 -1.58 -23.18
N SER A 80 -3.61 -2.84 -22.79
CA SER A 80 -2.72 -3.75 -23.49
C SER A 80 -3.00 -3.84 -24.99
N HIS A 81 -1.98 -4.20 -25.78
CA HIS A 81 -2.15 -4.51 -27.17
C HIS A 81 -3.03 -5.74 -27.40
N GLY A 82 -3.74 -5.75 -28.53
CA GLY A 82 -4.63 -6.84 -28.94
C GLY A 82 -6.11 -6.46 -28.89
N SER A 83 -6.96 -7.47 -28.74
CA SER A 83 -8.41 -7.30 -28.65
C SER A 83 -8.89 -7.58 -27.22
N ASN A 84 -9.83 -6.76 -26.74
CA ASN A 84 -10.47 -6.94 -25.44
C ASN A 84 -11.98 -6.78 -25.58
N ALA A 85 -12.73 -7.57 -24.81
CA ALA A 85 -14.17 -7.41 -24.72
C ALA A 85 -14.48 -6.45 -23.56
N GLY A 86 -14.97 -5.25 -23.90
CA GLY A 86 -15.26 -4.21 -22.90
C GLY A 86 -14.03 -3.38 -22.51
N ALA A 87 -14.06 -2.82 -21.30
CA ALA A 87 -12.96 -2.04 -20.75
C ALA A 87 -11.77 -2.93 -20.39
N TRP A 88 -10.54 -2.44 -20.59
CA TRP A 88 -9.34 -3.11 -20.10
C TRP A 88 -9.35 -3.04 -18.57
N SER A 89 -9.22 -4.18 -17.91
CA SER A 89 -9.28 -4.24 -16.45
C SER A 89 -8.37 -5.32 -15.90
N ILE A 90 -7.57 -4.97 -14.89
CA ILE A 90 -6.77 -5.92 -14.12
C ILE A 90 -7.07 -5.79 -12.64
N PHE A 91 -7.00 -6.89 -11.91
CA PHE A 91 -7.28 -6.89 -10.49
C PHE A 91 -6.47 -7.93 -9.72
N GLN A 92 -6.36 -7.71 -8.42
CA GLN A 92 -5.81 -8.65 -7.46
C GLN A 92 -6.68 -8.66 -6.21
N THR A 93 -7.00 -9.87 -5.71
CA THR A 93 -7.70 -10.07 -4.44
C THR A 93 -6.69 -10.55 -3.40
N PHE A 94 -6.67 -9.89 -2.25
CA PHE A 94 -5.75 -10.19 -1.14
C PHE A 94 -6.51 -10.26 0.19
N ALA A 95 -5.91 -10.96 1.15
CA ALA A 95 -6.48 -11.12 2.48
C ALA A 95 -6.40 -9.81 3.27
N THR A 96 -7.47 -9.50 4.00
CA THR A 96 -7.57 -8.34 4.88
C THR A 96 -8.24 -8.73 6.20
N GLU A 97 -8.19 -7.83 7.19
CA GLU A 97 -8.80 -8.01 8.49
C GLU A 97 -9.89 -6.96 8.68
N VAL A 98 -11.11 -7.40 8.96
CA VAL A 98 -12.27 -6.51 9.16
C VAL A 98 -11.96 -5.46 10.24
N GLY A 99 -12.17 -4.19 9.92
CA GLY A 99 -11.92 -3.05 10.80
C GLY A 99 -10.47 -2.56 10.83
N ARG A 100 -9.54 -3.27 10.19
CA ARG A 100 -8.14 -2.83 10.06
C ARG A 100 -7.99 -1.82 8.92
N GLN A 101 -7.13 -0.83 9.13
CA GLN A 101 -6.78 0.17 8.12
C GLN A 101 -5.59 -0.30 7.28
N TYR A 102 -5.65 0.01 5.99
CA TYR A 102 -4.62 -0.28 5.00
C TYR A 102 -4.35 0.98 4.20
N GLU A 103 -3.09 1.15 3.79
CA GLU A 103 -2.67 2.17 2.84
C GLU A 103 -2.44 1.50 1.49
N LEU A 104 -3.15 1.97 0.47
CA LEU A 104 -2.93 1.69 -0.94
C LEU A 104 -2.05 2.79 -1.53
N SER A 105 -1.01 2.40 -2.25
CA SER A 105 -0.22 3.30 -3.09
C SER A 105 0.17 2.66 -4.41
N PHE A 106 0.35 3.49 -5.45
CA PHE A 106 0.89 3.08 -6.74
C PHE A 106 1.33 4.32 -7.53
N TYR A 107 2.21 4.13 -8.50
CA TYR A 107 2.58 5.16 -9.45
C TYR A 107 1.75 5.03 -10.73
N TYR A 108 1.34 6.17 -11.28
CA TYR A 108 0.63 6.22 -12.55
C TYR A 108 1.09 7.40 -13.41
N ARG A 109 0.92 7.27 -14.73
CA ARG A 109 1.16 8.36 -15.68
C ARG A 109 0.37 8.17 -16.98
N ALA A 110 0.28 9.23 -17.76
CA ALA A 110 -0.15 9.11 -19.15
C ALA A 110 0.98 8.53 -20.00
N ARG A 111 0.61 7.71 -20.98
CA ARG A 111 1.52 7.23 -22.01
C ARG A 111 1.64 8.24 -23.14
N ASN A 112 0.54 8.51 -23.85
CA ASN A 112 0.51 9.23 -25.13
C ASN A 112 -0.20 10.59 -25.03
N ASN A 113 -1.25 10.68 -24.22
CA ASN A 113 -2.11 11.85 -24.07
C ASN A 113 -2.52 12.09 -22.61
N ASN A 114 -2.54 13.34 -22.18
CA ASN A 114 -2.96 13.73 -20.82
C ASN A 114 -4.48 13.54 -20.58
N ASN A 115 -5.30 13.26 -21.60
CA ASN A 115 -6.72 12.92 -21.41
C ASN A 115 -6.94 11.41 -21.17
N GLU A 116 -5.88 10.62 -21.02
CA GLU A 116 -5.99 9.23 -20.57
C GLU A 116 -6.46 9.18 -19.11
N ALA A 117 -7.36 8.25 -18.80
CA ALA A 117 -8.01 8.11 -17.53
C ALA A 117 -8.31 6.64 -17.22
N PHE A 118 -8.24 6.28 -15.96
CA PHE A 118 -8.70 5.00 -15.45
C PHE A 118 -9.40 5.17 -14.11
N GLU A 119 -10.15 4.15 -13.74
CA GLU A 119 -10.76 4.00 -12.43
C GLU A 119 -9.94 3.03 -11.59
N VAL A 120 -9.64 3.42 -10.35
CA VAL A 120 -9.14 2.52 -9.32
C VAL A 120 -10.25 2.22 -8.33
N SER A 121 -10.50 0.93 -8.06
CA SER A 121 -11.46 0.52 -7.04
C SER A 121 -10.83 -0.43 -6.02
N PHE A 122 -11.19 -0.24 -4.75
CA PHE A 122 -10.65 -0.99 -3.62
C PHE A 122 -11.59 -0.89 -2.42
N ALA A 123 -11.81 -2.00 -1.71
CA ALA A 123 -12.64 -2.05 -0.49
C ALA A 123 -14.00 -1.33 -0.60
N GLY A 124 -14.68 -1.49 -1.74
CA GLY A 124 -15.99 -0.87 -2.02
C GLY A 124 -15.93 0.62 -2.40
N LEU A 125 -14.74 1.22 -2.43
CA LEU A 125 -14.51 2.57 -2.95
C LEU A 125 -14.12 2.51 -4.43
N SER A 126 -14.44 3.58 -5.15
CA SER A 126 -14.03 3.78 -6.53
C SER A 126 -13.63 5.23 -6.76
N GLN A 127 -12.51 5.45 -7.46
CA GLN A 127 -12.01 6.77 -7.80
C GLN A 127 -11.53 6.79 -9.25
N GLN A 128 -12.06 7.76 -10.01
CA GLN A 128 -11.54 8.07 -11.34
C GLN A 128 -10.31 8.95 -11.21
N LEU A 129 -9.24 8.59 -11.90
CA LEU A 129 -8.04 9.39 -12.05
C LEU A 129 -7.99 9.94 -13.48
N THR A 130 -7.87 11.27 -13.59
CA THR A 130 -7.97 12.03 -14.84
C THR A 130 -6.92 13.14 -14.97
N ASP A 131 -6.05 13.30 -13.96
CA ASP A 131 -5.04 14.37 -13.85
C ASP A 131 -3.65 13.96 -14.36
N HIS A 132 -3.60 13.04 -15.32
CA HIS A 132 -2.38 12.32 -15.65
C HIS A 132 -1.54 13.13 -16.63
N THR A 133 -0.21 13.05 -16.50
CA THR A 133 0.70 13.71 -17.43
C THR A 133 1.73 12.76 -18.00
N LYS A 134 2.28 13.11 -19.16
CA LYS A 134 3.46 12.43 -19.74
C LYS A 134 4.79 12.86 -19.11
N ALA A 135 4.80 13.87 -18.26
CA ALA A 135 6.04 14.46 -17.77
C ALA A 135 6.75 13.57 -16.73
N GLY A 136 6.01 12.69 -16.06
CA GLY A 136 6.57 11.78 -15.06
C GLY A 136 5.49 10.98 -14.37
N TRP A 137 5.93 10.16 -13.41
CA TRP A 137 5.06 9.38 -12.55
C TRP A 137 4.43 10.24 -11.45
N THR A 138 3.14 10.07 -11.23
CA THR A 138 2.41 10.62 -10.09
C THR A 138 2.18 9.49 -9.09
N LEU A 139 2.38 9.77 -7.80
CA LEU A 139 2.09 8.84 -6.72
C LEU A 139 0.63 9.00 -6.28
N PHE A 140 -0.15 7.92 -6.36
CA PHE A 140 -1.43 7.81 -5.69
C PHE A 140 -1.22 7.24 -4.29
N THR A 141 -1.96 7.77 -3.30
CA THR A 141 -2.05 7.21 -1.95
C THR A 141 -3.47 7.32 -1.43
N SER A 142 -4.00 6.26 -0.82
CA SER A 142 -5.28 6.29 -0.12
C SER A 142 -5.30 5.33 1.06
N ILE A 143 -5.99 5.71 2.13
CA ILE A 143 -6.22 4.86 3.30
C ILE A 143 -7.66 4.34 3.24
N PHE A 144 -7.83 3.03 3.45
CA PHE A 144 -9.14 2.41 3.57
C PHE A 144 -9.22 1.49 4.78
N THR A 145 -10.43 1.32 5.31
CA THR A 145 -10.74 0.33 6.35
C THR A 145 -11.36 -0.88 5.69
N ALA A 146 -10.80 -2.08 5.89
CA ALA A 146 -11.38 -3.28 5.34
C ALA A 146 -12.71 -3.63 6.00
N THR A 147 -13.72 -3.95 5.19
CA THR A 147 -15.06 -4.36 5.66
C THR A 147 -15.24 -5.88 5.68
N ASP A 148 -14.36 -6.61 5.00
CA ASP A 148 -14.40 -8.06 4.82
C ASP A 148 -13.02 -8.67 5.09
N SER A 149 -12.95 -10.01 5.15
CA SER A 149 -11.67 -10.72 5.31
C SER A 149 -10.82 -10.78 4.03
N SER A 150 -11.31 -10.20 2.95
CA SER A 150 -10.61 -10.06 1.68
C SER A 150 -10.99 -8.74 1.02
N SER A 151 -10.06 -8.17 0.26
CA SER A 151 -10.31 -6.98 -0.54
C SER A 151 -9.80 -7.19 -1.96
N THR A 152 -10.51 -6.64 -2.94
CA THR A 152 -10.09 -6.64 -4.35
C THR A 152 -9.68 -5.23 -4.73
N LEU A 153 -8.46 -5.09 -5.25
CA LEU A 153 -7.97 -3.90 -5.93
C LEU A 153 -8.12 -4.11 -7.43
N SER A 154 -8.74 -3.16 -8.13
CA SER A 154 -8.90 -3.18 -9.59
C SER A 154 -8.48 -1.86 -10.21
N PHE A 155 -7.88 -1.96 -11.39
CA PHE A 155 -7.60 -0.84 -12.30
C PHE A 155 -8.40 -1.07 -13.58
N THR A 156 -9.25 -0.13 -13.96
CA THR A 156 -10.15 -0.27 -15.11
C THR A 156 -10.06 0.95 -16.02
N SER A 157 -9.71 0.74 -17.28
CA SER A 157 -9.57 1.82 -18.25
C SER A 157 -10.91 2.50 -18.53
N LEU A 158 -10.88 3.83 -18.64
CA LEU A 158 -12.02 4.63 -19.09
C LEU A 158 -11.87 5.04 -20.56
N ASN A 159 -10.75 4.69 -21.21
CA ASN A 159 -10.50 4.97 -22.61
C ASN A 159 -10.62 3.69 -23.45
N SER A 160 -11.09 3.85 -24.69
CA SER A 160 -11.09 2.77 -25.68
C SER A 160 -9.74 2.64 -26.39
N GLY A 161 -9.53 1.52 -27.06
CA GLY A 161 -8.30 1.23 -27.82
C GLY A 161 -7.23 0.51 -27.00
N THR A 162 -6.03 0.42 -27.59
CA THR A 162 -4.87 -0.36 -27.09
C THR A 162 -3.72 0.54 -26.66
N GLN A 163 -4.07 1.74 -26.19
CA GLN A 163 -3.13 2.70 -25.65
C GLN A 163 -3.75 3.35 -24.43
N GLY A 164 -3.04 3.38 -23.31
CA GLY A 164 -3.60 3.82 -22.04
C GLY A 164 -2.54 4.06 -20.99
N ASN A 165 -3.01 4.23 -19.76
CA ASN A 165 -2.16 4.66 -18.67
C ASN A 165 -1.11 3.62 -18.30
N LEU A 166 0.04 4.13 -17.88
CA LEU A 166 1.11 3.31 -17.33
C LEU A 166 0.95 3.26 -15.81
N ILE A 167 1.14 2.07 -15.22
CA ILE A 167 0.99 1.82 -13.79
C ILE A 167 2.20 1.02 -13.30
N ASP A 168 2.67 1.34 -12.10
CA ASP A 168 3.83 0.69 -11.51
C ASP A 168 3.81 0.74 -9.96
N ASN A 169 4.56 -0.17 -9.33
CA ASN A 169 4.82 -0.27 -7.90
C ASN A 169 3.55 -0.19 -7.05
N VAL A 170 2.60 -1.07 -7.36
CA VAL A 170 1.33 -1.22 -6.63
C VAL A 170 1.59 -1.86 -5.28
N ASN A 171 1.18 -1.18 -4.23
CA ASN A 171 1.48 -1.56 -2.86
C ASN A 171 0.25 -1.41 -1.97
N VAL A 172 0.01 -2.40 -1.12
CA VAL A 172 -0.99 -2.32 -0.05
C VAL A 172 -0.34 -2.78 1.23
N THR A 173 -0.32 -1.93 2.25
CA THR A 173 0.28 -2.28 3.55
C THR A 173 -0.69 -2.00 4.69
N ALA A 174 -0.62 -2.81 5.74
CA ALA A 174 -1.42 -2.56 6.93
C ALA A 174 -0.87 -1.34 7.68
N VAL A 175 -1.76 -0.40 8.02
CA VAL A 175 -1.41 0.76 8.83
C VAL A 175 -1.22 0.29 10.28
N PRO A 176 -0.07 0.53 10.92
CA PRO A 176 0.13 0.14 12.31
C PRO A 176 -0.88 0.82 13.24
N GLU A 177 -1.40 0.08 14.21
CA GLU A 177 -2.19 0.69 15.28
C GLU A 177 -1.34 1.71 16.04
N PRO A 178 -1.89 2.87 16.43
CA PRO A 178 -1.16 3.85 17.21
C PRO A 178 -0.59 3.23 18.49
N ALA A 179 0.71 3.45 18.75
CA ALA A 179 1.38 3.00 19.96
C ALA A 179 0.72 3.53 21.26
N THR A 180 -0.13 4.56 21.15
CA THR A 180 -0.95 5.07 22.25
C THR A 180 -1.93 4.03 22.80
N LEU A 181 -2.47 3.11 21.99
CA LEU A 181 -3.33 2.01 22.46
C LEU A 181 -2.54 1.02 23.33
N ALA A 182 -1.33 0.65 22.89
CA ALA A 182 -0.43 -0.20 23.66
C ALA A 182 0.00 0.48 24.97
N ALA A 183 0.37 1.76 24.90
CA ALA A 183 0.74 2.55 26.07
C ALA A 183 -0.43 2.73 27.06
N PHE A 184 -1.64 2.94 26.54
CA PHE A 184 -2.86 3.00 27.36
C PHE A 184 -3.14 1.67 28.06
N GLY A 185 -3.06 0.56 27.32
CA GLY A 185 -3.18 -0.79 27.89
C GLY A 185 -2.13 -1.07 28.97
N ALA A 186 -0.86 -0.74 28.71
CA ALA A 186 0.21 -0.87 29.68
C ALA A 186 -0.01 0.02 30.92
N GLY A 187 -0.50 1.25 30.73
CA GLY A 187 -0.85 2.17 31.81
C GLY A 187 -1.97 1.63 32.71
N LEU A 188 -3.02 1.05 32.11
CA LEU A 188 -4.10 0.39 32.86
C LEU A 188 -3.59 -0.81 33.68
N LEU A 189 -2.74 -1.65 33.08
CA LEU A 189 -2.13 -2.79 33.77
C LEU A 189 -1.25 -2.35 34.94
N ALA A 190 -0.45 -1.29 34.77
CA ALA A 190 0.39 -0.73 35.83
C ALA A 190 -0.45 -0.18 37.00
N LEU A 191 -1.57 0.49 36.72
CA LEU A 191 -2.48 1.00 37.75
C LEU A 191 -3.12 -0.13 38.56
N VAL A 192 -3.58 -1.20 37.90
CA VAL A 192 -4.19 -2.37 38.57
C VAL A 192 -3.14 -3.14 39.38
N GLY A 193 -1.97 -3.40 38.80
CA GLY A 193 -0.85 -4.08 39.47
C GLY A 193 -0.34 -3.30 40.69
N GLY A 194 -0.17 -1.99 40.54
CA GLY A 194 0.25 -1.10 41.63
C GLY A 194 -0.74 -1.08 42.81
N ARG A 195 -2.05 -1.12 42.54
CA ARG A 195 -3.09 -1.21 43.59
C ARG A 195 -3.03 -2.54 44.36
N ARG A 196 -2.78 -3.66 43.68
CA ARG A 196 -2.66 -4.99 44.31
C ARG A 196 -1.41 -5.08 45.21
N LEU A 197 -0.27 -4.59 44.72
CA LEU A 197 0.97 -4.55 45.50
C LEU A 197 0.86 -3.68 46.75
N ARG A 198 0.17 -2.53 46.67
CA ARG A 198 -0.11 -1.68 47.83
C ARG A 198 -0.99 -2.36 48.88
N ARG A 199 -2.03 -3.08 48.46
CA ARG A 199 -2.91 -3.83 49.39
C ARG A 199 -2.19 -4.99 50.08
N ASN A 200 -1.28 -5.67 49.39
CA ASN A 200 -0.50 -6.76 49.99
C ASN A 200 0.53 -6.24 51.01
N LYS A 201 1.16 -5.09 50.74
CA LYS A 201 2.05 -4.44 51.74
C LYS A 201 1.30 -3.99 53.00
N ALA A 202 0.09 -3.46 52.86
CA ALA A 202 -0.72 -3.01 53.99
C ALA A 202 -1.28 -4.15 54.87
N LYS A 203 -1.29 -5.40 54.38
CA LYS A 203 -1.69 -6.59 55.17
C LYS A 203 -0.51 -7.27 55.87
N ALA A 204 0.72 -6.91 55.52
CA ALA A 204 1.95 -7.50 56.06
C ALA A 204 2.62 -6.62 57.14
N SER A 205 2.00 -5.48 57.48
CA SER A 205 2.35 -4.60 58.60
C SER A 205 1.32 -4.71 59.70
#